data_AF-A0A2M7E0F3-F1
#
_entry.id   AF-A0A2M7E0F3-F1
#
_cell.length_a   1.000
_cell.length_b   1.000
_cell.length_c   1.000
_cell.angle_alpha   90.00
_cell.angle_beta   90.00
_cell.angle_gamma   90.00
#
_symmetry.space_group_name_H-M   'P 1'
#
loop_
_entity.id
_entity.type
_entity.pdbx_description
1 polymer ?
#
loop_
_entity_poly.entity_id
_entity_poly.type
_entity_poly.pdbx_seq_one_letter_code
_entity_poly.pdbx_strand_id
1 'polypeptide(L)'
;MENLDIIKAEALIEEAKNKGKAFAEKEIKTNQIRNFFGAVVLIKNDMLSMNEFNFSMIEPKLVLLKPKLAYAAGRQKKVEDFKTFMDDAIDAVLKANDKEKAVKNFFNLIESVVAYHKYYGGD
;
A
#
# COMPACT_ATOMS: atom_id res chain seq x y z
N MET A 1 -9.95 0.69 7.58
CA MET A 1 -10.18 0.59 6.13
C MET A 1 -11.28 -0.45 5.88
N GLU A 2 -12.11 -0.29 4.84
CA GLU A 2 -13.01 -1.36 4.37
C GLU A 2 -12.21 -2.60 3.92
N ASN A 3 -12.85 -3.77 3.85
CA ASN A 3 -12.19 -4.96 3.31
C ASN A 3 -11.88 -4.76 1.82
N LEU A 4 -10.62 -4.99 1.44
CA LEU A 4 -10.13 -4.68 0.09
C LEU A 4 -10.66 -5.62 -0.99
N ASP A 5 -11.30 -6.73 -0.68
CA ASP A 5 -11.95 -7.60 -1.66
C ASP A 5 -13.32 -7.08 -2.12
N ILE A 6 -13.99 -6.25 -1.33
CA ILE A 6 -15.35 -5.73 -1.63
C ILE A 6 -15.38 -4.24 -1.95
N ILE A 7 -14.26 -3.53 -1.75
CA ILE A 7 -14.17 -2.10 -2.06
C ILE A 7 -14.45 -1.84 -3.55
N LYS A 8 -15.24 -0.80 -3.83
CA LYS A 8 -15.49 -0.31 -5.18
C LYS A 8 -14.28 0.46 -5.70
N ALA A 9 -14.05 0.42 -7.02
CA ALA A 9 -12.92 1.09 -7.64
C ALA A 9 -12.93 2.61 -7.34
N GLU A 10 -14.09 3.25 -7.41
CA GLU A 10 -14.24 4.69 -7.16
C GLU A 10 -13.88 5.05 -5.71
N ALA A 11 -14.31 4.22 -4.74
CA ALA A 11 -14.00 4.43 -3.33
C ALA A 11 -12.50 4.25 -3.04
N LEU A 12 -11.88 3.24 -3.66
CA LEU A 12 -10.43 3.00 -3.56
C LEU A 12 -9.63 4.18 -4.11
N ILE A 13 -10.01 4.70 -5.27
CA ILE A 13 -9.34 5.84 -5.91
C ILE A 13 -9.53 7.12 -5.07
N GLU A 14 -10.71 7.36 -4.54
CA GLU A 14 -10.96 8.54 -3.69
C GLU A 14 -10.15 8.48 -2.38
N GLU A 15 -10.07 7.30 -1.73
CA GLU A 15 -9.21 7.10 -0.56
C GLU A 15 -7.73 7.35 -0.91
N ALA A 16 -7.25 6.77 -2.01
CA ALA A 16 -5.88 6.97 -2.48
C ALA A 16 -5.55 8.43 -2.77
N LYS A 17 -6.49 9.17 -3.37
CA LYS A 17 -6.36 10.60 -3.66
C LYS A 17 -6.27 11.42 -2.38
N ASN A 18 -7.17 11.17 -1.44
CA ASN A 18 -7.20 11.88 -0.15
C ASN A 18 -5.90 11.65 0.64
N LYS A 19 -5.42 10.41 0.67
CA LYS A 19 -4.17 10.05 1.36
C LYS A 19 -2.94 10.58 0.64
N GLY A 20 -2.88 10.45 -0.69
CA GLY A 20 -1.80 11.01 -1.51
C GLY A 20 -1.63 12.51 -1.29
N LYS A 21 -2.73 13.27 -1.29
CA LYS A 21 -2.76 14.70 -0.95
C LYS A 21 -2.24 14.96 0.46
N ALA A 22 -2.81 14.28 1.46
CA ALA A 22 -2.44 14.48 2.86
C ALA A 22 -0.95 14.16 3.14
N PHE A 23 -0.40 13.14 2.47
CA PHE A 23 1.02 12.80 2.59
C PHE A 23 1.94 13.85 1.95
N ALA A 24 1.51 14.45 0.83
CA ALA A 24 2.23 15.55 0.20
C ALA A 24 2.23 16.80 1.10
N GLU A 25 1.07 17.16 1.66
CA GLU A 25 0.93 18.29 2.60
C GLU A 25 1.74 18.09 3.90
N LYS A 26 1.93 16.85 4.34
CA LYS A 26 2.81 16.49 5.47
C LYS A 26 4.28 16.38 5.09
N GLU A 27 4.63 16.75 3.86
CA GLU A 27 5.98 16.72 3.31
C GLU A 27 6.65 15.34 3.44
N ILE A 28 5.87 14.24 3.35
CA ILE A 28 6.46 12.92 3.28
C ILE A 28 7.22 12.84 1.96
N LYS A 29 8.54 12.63 2.04
CA LYS A 29 9.40 12.62 0.85
C LYS A 29 9.02 11.49 -0.09
N THR A 30 9.06 11.73 -1.39
CA THR A 30 8.77 10.74 -2.43
C THR A 30 9.65 9.52 -2.27
N ASN A 31 10.91 9.68 -1.86
CA ASN A 31 11.80 8.53 -1.62
C ASN A 31 11.32 7.61 -0.49
N GLN A 32 10.63 8.12 0.53
CA GLN A 32 10.03 7.31 1.61
C GLN A 32 8.93 6.40 1.05
N ILE A 33 8.00 6.99 0.29
CA ILE A 33 6.88 6.27 -0.33
C ILE A 33 7.39 5.32 -1.41
N ARG A 34 8.29 5.77 -2.29
CA ARG A 34 8.87 4.95 -3.37
C ARG A 34 9.68 3.77 -2.83
N ASN A 35 10.42 3.94 -1.74
CA ASN A 35 11.15 2.83 -1.13
C ASN A 35 10.19 1.73 -0.68
N PHE A 36 9.06 2.08 -0.09
CA PHE A 36 8.02 1.11 0.27
C PHE A 36 7.39 0.49 -0.99
N PHE A 37 6.94 1.33 -1.92
CA PHE A 37 6.32 0.92 -3.18
C PHE A 37 7.19 -0.05 -3.98
N GLY A 38 8.51 0.17 -4.04
CA GLY A 38 9.43 -0.75 -4.71
C GLY A 38 9.39 -2.17 -4.14
N ALA A 39 9.23 -2.34 -2.81
CA ALA A 39 9.05 -3.67 -2.23
C ALA A 39 7.68 -4.28 -2.58
N VAL A 40 6.64 -3.46 -2.69
CA VAL A 40 5.32 -3.92 -3.15
C VAL A 40 5.37 -4.39 -4.61
N VAL A 41 6.11 -3.68 -5.47
CA VAL A 41 6.30 -4.07 -6.88
C VAL A 41 6.98 -5.44 -6.98
N LEU A 42 7.95 -5.76 -6.12
CA LEU A 42 8.55 -7.10 -6.10
C LEU A 42 7.50 -8.18 -5.79
N ILE A 43 6.63 -7.94 -4.81
CA ILE A 43 5.55 -8.88 -4.46
C ILE A 43 4.54 -9.00 -5.61
N LYS A 44 4.21 -7.89 -6.27
CA LYS A 44 3.34 -7.89 -7.46
C LYS A 44 3.94 -8.71 -8.60
N ASN A 45 5.23 -8.55 -8.87
CA ASN A 45 5.92 -9.34 -9.89
C ASN A 45 5.95 -10.83 -9.54
N ASP A 46 6.21 -11.16 -8.27
CA ASP A 46 6.14 -12.54 -7.79
C ASP A 46 4.76 -13.14 -8.06
N MET A 47 3.68 -12.44 -7.69
CA MET A 47 2.30 -12.86 -7.97
C MET A 47 2.04 -13.06 -9.46
N LEU A 48 2.46 -12.12 -10.32
CA LEU A 48 2.24 -12.18 -11.77
C LEU A 48 3.03 -13.30 -12.44
N SER A 49 4.12 -13.77 -11.83
CA SER A 49 4.92 -14.89 -12.33
C SER A 49 4.40 -16.26 -11.91
N MET A 50 3.39 -16.33 -11.03
CA MET A 50 2.78 -17.59 -10.62
C MET A 50 1.87 -18.14 -11.72
N ASN A 51 1.91 -19.46 -11.95
CA ASN A 51 0.95 -20.13 -12.84
C ASN A 51 -0.48 -20.02 -12.30
N GLU A 52 -0.63 -20.14 -10.98
CA GLU A 52 -1.89 -19.98 -10.26
C GLU A 52 -1.64 -19.18 -8.99
N PHE A 53 -2.62 -18.34 -8.61
CA PHE A 53 -2.49 -17.51 -7.42
C PHE A 53 -2.40 -18.38 -6.16
N ASN A 54 -1.31 -18.22 -5.40
CA ASN A 54 -1.11 -18.89 -4.12
C ASN A 54 -0.85 -17.86 -3.02
N PHE A 55 -1.88 -17.57 -2.21
CA PHE A 55 -1.79 -16.58 -1.14
C PHE A 55 -0.75 -16.92 -0.08
N SER A 56 -0.50 -18.20 0.22
CA SER A 56 0.49 -18.62 1.22
C SER A 56 1.92 -18.17 0.88
N MET A 57 2.21 -17.93 -0.40
CA MET A 57 3.50 -17.41 -0.88
C MET A 57 3.58 -15.88 -0.85
N ILE A 58 2.43 -15.19 -0.80
CA ILE A 58 2.30 -13.73 -0.83
C ILE A 58 2.15 -13.17 0.60
N GLU A 59 1.36 -13.83 1.44
CA GLU A 59 1.02 -13.39 2.79
C GLU A 59 2.25 -13.07 3.65
N PRO A 60 3.28 -13.94 3.77
CA PRO A 60 4.46 -13.63 4.56
C PRO A 60 5.18 -12.38 4.05
N LYS A 61 5.21 -12.16 2.74
CA LYS A 61 5.87 -11.00 2.12
C LYS A 61 5.13 -9.71 2.46
N LEU A 62 3.79 -9.73 2.45
CA LEU A 62 2.96 -8.59 2.87
C LEU A 62 3.16 -8.28 4.36
N VAL A 63 3.16 -9.29 5.23
CA VAL A 63 3.38 -9.10 6.68
C VAL A 63 4.76 -8.48 6.95
N LEU A 64 5.79 -8.89 6.21
CA LEU A 64 7.15 -8.37 6.34
C LEU A 64 7.32 -6.93 5.82
N LEU A 65 6.30 -6.34 5.19
CA LEU A 65 6.29 -4.91 4.88
C LEU A 65 6.09 -4.04 6.13
N LYS A 66 5.39 -4.53 7.16
CA LYS A 66 5.09 -3.74 8.36
C LYS A 66 6.33 -3.32 9.16
N PRO A 67 7.32 -4.20 9.44
CA PRO A 67 8.56 -3.78 10.10
C PRO A 67 9.33 -2.71 9.31
N LYS A 68 9.28 -2.76 7.97
CA LYS A 68 9.92 -1.76 7.12
C LYS A 68 9.26 -0.38 7.26
N LEU A 69 7.93 -0.35 7.33
CA LEU A 69 7.17 0.88 7.62
C LEU A 69 7.48 1.41 9.03
N ALA A 70 7.50 0.52 10.04
CA ALA A 70 7.81 0.89 11.42
C ALA A 70 9.22 1.51 11.54
N TYR A 71 10.22 0.94 10.84
CA TYR A 71 11.56 1.51 10.79
C TYR A 71 11.58 2.90 10.13
N ALA A 72 10.86 3.09 9.02
CA ALA A 72 10.76 4.37 8.34
C ALA A 72 10.13 5.44 9.24
N ALA A 73 9.04 5.10 9.93
CA ALA A 73 8.35 5.96 10.88
C ALA A 73 9.19 6.27 12.14
N GLY A 74 9.94 5.28 12.64
CA GLY A 74 10.87 5.46 13.76
C GLY A 74 12.02 6.42 13.43
N ARG A 75 12.48 6.44 12.17
CA ARG A 75 13.50 7.42 11.71
C ARG A 75 12.91 8.81 11.44
N GLN A 76 11.68 8.87 10.94
CA GLN A 76 11.02 10.13 10.60
C GLN A 76 9.54 10.06 11.01
N LYS A 77 9.21 10.69 12.13
CA LYS A 77 7.87 10.65 12.73
C LYS A 77 6.74 11.08 11.78
N LYS A 78 7.01 11.96 10.80
CA LYS A 78 6.04 12.36 9.77
C LYS A 78 5.55 11.20 8.88
N VAL A 79 6.27 10.08 8.85
CA VAL A 79 5.89 8.88 8.08
C VAL A 79 4.89 8.00 8.83
N GLU A 80 4.61 8.28 10.11
CA GLU A 80 3.68 7.49 10.94
C GLU A 80 2.29 7.35 10.31
N ASP A 81 1.77 8.40 9.66
CA ASP A 81 0.47 8.36 9.00
C ASP A 81 0.47 7.44 7.77
N PHE A 82 1.57 7.47 6.99
CA PHE A 82 1.74 6.56 5.86
C PHE A 82 1.87 5.11 6.32
N LYS A 83 2.64 4.88 7.40
CA LYS A 83 2.76 3.58 8.05
C LYS A 83 1.40 3.07 8.50
N THR A 84 0.64 3.87 9.24
CA THR A 84 -0.66 3.46 9.78
C THR A 84 -1.63 3.10 8.67
N PHE A 85 -1.69 3.93 7.63
CA PHE A 85 -2.54 3.69 6.47
C PHE A 85 -2.16 2.41 5.70
N MET A 86 -0.86 2.14 5.53
CA MET A 86 -0.39 0.93 4.84
C MET A 86 -0.55 -0.33 5.70
N ASP A 87 -0.36 -0.25 7.02
CA ASP A 87 -0.63 -1.36 7.93
C ASP A 87 -2.12 -1.77 7.88
N ASP A 88 -3.03 -0.78 7.92
CA ASP A 88 -4.46 -1.00 7.79
C ASP A 88 -4.82 -1.66 6.45
N ALA A 89 -4.17 -1.23 5.35
CA ALA A 89 -4.37 -1.82 4.04
C ALA A 89 -3.87 -3.27 3.98
N ILE A 90 -2.72 -3.57 4.57
CA ILE A 90 -2.21 -4.94 4.69
C ILE A 90 -3.19 -5.79 5.50
N ASP A 91 -3.66 -5.30 6.65
CA ASP A 91 -4.62 -6.03 7.49
C ASP A 91 -5.95 -6.27 6.79
N ALA A 92 -6.40 -5.36 5.94
CA ALA A 92 -7.59 -5.55 5.12
C ALA A 92 -7.40 -6.70 4.10
N VAL A 93 -6.21 -6.88 3.52
CA VAL A 93 -5.89 -8.06 2.68
C VAL A 93 -5.91 -9.34 3.52
N LEU A 94 -5.28 -9.32 4.71
CA LEU A 94 -5.20 -10.48 5.59
C LEU A 94 -6.59 -10.93 6.11
N LYS A 95 -7.57 -10.03 6.18
CA LYS A 95 -8.94 -10.31 6.61
C LYS A 95 -9.93 -10.59 5.48
N ALA A 96 -9.58 -10.29 4.23
CA ALA A 96 -10.44 -10.47 3.07
C ALA A 96 -10.83 -11.95 2.84
N ASN A 97 -12.02 -12.18 2.27
CA ASN A 97 -12.44 -13.52 1.85
C ASN A 97 -11.80 -13.88 0.51
N ASP A 98 -11.85 -12.95 -0.47
CA ASP A 98 -11.18 -13.10 -1.75
C ASP A 98 -9.78 -12.48 -1.69
N LYS A 99 -8.79 -13.33 -1.40
CA LYS A 99 -7.39 -12.93 -1.25
C LYS A 99 -6.79 -12.38 -2.52
N GLU A 100 -7.08 -12.99 -3.66
CA GLU A 100 -6.50 -12.56 -4.93
C GLU A 100 -6.96 -11.15 -5.30
N LYS A 101 -8.28 -10.92 -5.18
CA LYS A 101 -8.86 -9.60 -5.43
C LYS A 101 -8.37 -8.56 -4.44
N ALA A 102 -8.28 -8.90 -3.16
CA ALA A 102 -7.77 -7.98 -2.13
C ALA A 102 -6.30 -7.59 -2.39
N VAL A 103 -5.44 -8.55 -2.78
CA VAL A 103 -4.05 -8.26 -3.14
C VAL A 103 -3.97 -7.35 -4.37
N LYS A 104 -4.76 -7.61 -5.42
CA LYS A 104 -4.82 -6.74 -6.60
C LYS A 104 -5.26 -5.32 -6.22
N ASN A 105 -6.28 -5.19 -5.37
CA ASN A 105 -6.75 -3.90 -4.89
C ASN A 105 -5.73 -3.19 -4.00
N PHE A 106 -4.97 -3.92 -3.17
CA PHE A 106 -3.85 -3.34 -2.42
C PHE A 106 -2.80 -2.74 -3.36
N PHE A 107 -2.44 -3.42 -4.45
CA PHE A 107 -1.51 -2.88 -5.45
C PHE A 107 -2.07 -1.61 -6.12
N ASN A 108 -3.33 -1.64 -6.55
CA ASN A 108 -3.98 -0.48 -7.15
C ASN A 108 -4.01 0.72 -6.18
N LEU A 109 -4.25 0.46 -4.89
CA LEU A 109 -4.29 1.48 -3.85
C LEU A 109 -2.94 2.19 -3.72
N ILE A 110 -1.84 1.45 -3.51
CA ILE A 110 -0.52 2.07 -3.34
C ILE A 110 -0.03 2.75 -4.63
N GLU A 111 -0.30 2.20 -5.80
CA GLU A 111 0.01 2.83 -7.09
C GLU A 111 -0.70 4.17 -7.22
N SER A 112 -1.98 4.20 -6.86
CA SER A 112 -2.79 5.43 -6.88
C SER A 112 -2.30 6.44 -5.84
N VAL A 113 -1.92 6.02 -4.64
CA VAL A 113 -1.34 6.89 -3.61
C VAL A 113 -0.05 7.54 -4.10
N VAL A 114 0.84 6.77 -4.73
CA VAL A 114 2.09 7.29 -5.31
C VAL A 114 1.79 8.31 -6.40
N ALA A 115 0.84 8.01 -7.28
CA ALA A 115 0.44 8.91 -8.36
C ALA A 115 -0.13 10.24 -7.82
N TYR A 116 -1.08 10.17 -6.88
CA TYR A 116 -1.68 11.36 -6.29
C TYR A 116 -0.72 12.14 -5.40
N HIS A 117 0.13 11.48 -4.62
CA HIS A 117 1.20 12.15 -3.88
C HIS A 117 2.08 12.99 -4.81
N LYS A 118 2.47 12.43 -5.96
CA LYS A 118 3.24 13.19 -6.94
C LYS A 118 2.44 14.32 -7.58
N TYR A 119 1.18 14.07 -7.93
CA TYR A 119 0.27 15.07 -8.49
C TYR A 119 0.11 16.31 -7.57
N TYR A 120 0.02 16.08 -6.26
CA TYR A 120 -0.11 17.16 -5.25
C TYR A 120 1.24 17.78 -4.83
N GLY A 121 2.31 17.58 -5.59
CA GLY A 121 3.59 18.26 -5.38
C GLY A 121 4.56 17.55 -4.44
N GLY A 122 4.35 16.25 -4.16
CA GLY A 122 5.30 15.43 -3.43
C GLY A 122 6.70 15.44 -4.06
N ASP A 123 7.71 15.66 -3.22
CA ASP A 123 9.14 15.76 -3.58
C ASP A 123 9.98 14.59 -3.07
#